data_AF-A0A1G4KKC0-F1
#
_entry.id   AF-A0A1G4KKC0-F1
#
_cell.length_a   1.000
_cell.length_b   1.000
_cell.length_c   1.000
_cell.angle_alpha   90.00
_cell.angle_beta   90.00
_cell.angle_gamma   90.00
#
_symmetry.space_group_name_H-M   'P 1'
#
loop_
_entity.id
_entity.type
_entity.pdbx_description
1 polymer ?
#
loop_
_entity_poly.entity_id
_entity_poly.type
_entity_poly.pdbx_seq_one_letter_code
_entity_poly.pdbx_strand_id
1 'polypeptide(L)' 'MTQNNTVTLKTLTAHELLSSRENMCELFGLIDDSERRSLLVGDDREAQLEKLKAKQEKLKIDVENIKKELS' A
#
# COMPACT_ATOMS: atom_id res chain seq x y z
N MET A 1 -27.90 -1.15 1.40
CA MET A 1 -26.92 -0.25 2.02
C MET A 1 -27.19 1.16 1.50
N THR A 2 -27.58 2.08 2.37
CA THR A 2 -27.77 3.50 2.01
C THR A 2 -26.39 4.12 1.82
N GLN A 3 -26.05 4.54 0.59
CA GLN A 3 -24.81 5.29 0.35
C GLN A 3 -24.94 6.67 0.99
N ASN A 4 -24.23 6.90 2.09
CA ASN A 4 -24.14 8.20 2.76
C ASN A 4 -23.11 9.08 2.05
N ASN A 5 -23.48 9.60 0.88
CA ASN A 5 -22.62 10.51 0.11
C ASN A 5 -22.73 11.98 0.55
N THR A 6 -23.56 12.28 1.56
CA THR A 6 -23.78 13.65 2.02
C THR A 6 -22.64 14.09 2.94
N VAL A 7 -21.82 15.00 2.44
CA VAL A 7 -20.81 15.70 3.23
C VAL A 7 -21.44 16.92 3.91
N THR A 8 -21.34 16.98 5.23
CA THR A 8 -21.81 18.11 6.06
C THR A 8 -20.64 18.70 6.85
N LEU A 9 -20.83 19.88 7.44
CA LEU A 9 -19.84 20.48 8.33
C LEU A 9 -19.47 19.53 9.49
N LYS A 10 -20.44 18.78 10.01
CA LYS A 10 -20.22 17.78 11.06
C LYS A 10 -19.32 16.65 10.57
N THR A 11 -19.53 16.13 9.36
CA THR A 11 -18.71 15.02 8.85
C THR A 11 -17.28 15.47 8.51
N LEU A 12 -17.10 16.69 7.99
CA LEU A 12 -15.78 17.24 7.70
C LEU A 12 -14.96 17.44 8.98
N THR A 13 -15.52 18.16 9.96
CA THR A 13 -14.84 18.43 11.23
C THR A 13 -14.61 17.17 12.06
N ALA A 14 -15.54 16.22 12.03
CA ALA A 14 -15.34 14.91 12.66
C ALA A 14 -14.18 14.14 12.01
N HIS A 15 -14.09 14.14 10.68
CA HIS A 15 -12.99 13.50 9.97
C HIS A 15 -11.64 14.13 10.34
N GLU A 16 -11.52 15.46 10.25
CA GLU A 16 -10.29 16.18 10.62
C GLU A 16 -9.85 15.88 12.06
N LEU A 17 -10.79 15.94 13.01
CA LEU A 17 -10.51 15.68 14.42
C LEU A 17 -10.10 14.22 14.67
N LEU A 18 -10.77 13.26 14.02
CA LEU A 18 -10.45 11.84 14.16
C LEU A 18 -9.05 11.53 13.61
N SER A 19 -8.73 11.99 12.41
CA SER A 19 -7.39 11.80 11.82
C SER A 19 -6.29 12.43 12.69
N SER A 20 -6.54 13.62 13.25
CA SER A 20 -5.57 14.25 14.16
C SER A 20 -5.33 13.43 15.43
N ARG A 21 -6.40 12.87 16.01
CA ARG A 21 -6.30 12.03 17.22
C ARG A 21 -5.62 10.69 16.96
N GLU A 22 -5.95 10.04 15.85
CA GLU A 22 -5.31 8.78 15.44
C GLU A 22 -3.79 8.95 15.34
N ASN A 23 -3.33 9.95 14.60
CA ASN A 23 -1.89 10.24 14.42
C ASN A 23 -1.17 10.51 15.76
N MET A 24 -1.80 11.28 16.65
CA MET A 24 -1.22 11.58 17.96
C MET A 24 -1.11 10.34 18.85
N CYS A 25 -2.14 9.49 18.85
CA CYS A 25 -2.14 8.27 19.65
C CYS A 25 -1.18 7.21 19.07
N GLU A 26 -1.02 7.14 17.75
CA GLU A 26 -0.02 6.28 17.09
C GLU A 26 1.40 6.68 17.49
N LEU A 27 1.70 7.99 17.54
CA LEU A 27 3.01 8.49 17.97
C LEU A 27 3.41 8.01 19.38
N PHE A 28 2.44 7.88 20.28
CA PHE A 28 2.66 7.40 21.65
C PHE A 28 2.49 5.89 21.82
N GLY A 29 2.23 5.15 20.73
CA GLY A 29 2.01 3.69 20.78
C GLY A 29 0.75 3.30 21.56
N LEU A 30 -0.28 4.14 21.56
CA LEU A 30 -1.53 3.93 22.31
C LEU A 30 -2.61 3.23 21.49
N ILE A 31 -2.38 3.00 20.19
CA ILE A 31 -3.30 2.34 19.27
C ILE A 31 -2.62 1.12 18.67
N ASP A 32 -3.40 0.04 18.52
CA ASP A 32 -3.03 -1.10 17.68
C ASP A 32 -3.64 -0.93 16.28
N ASP A 33 -2.78 -0.77 15.29
CA ASP A 33 -3.15 -0.62 13.87
C ASP A 33 -2.75 -1.84 13.02
N SER A 34 -2.47 -2.99 13.67
CA SER A 34 -1.96 -4.19 13.01
C SER A 34 -2.91 -4.75 11.93
N GLU A 35 -4.22 -4.75 12.19
CA GLU A 35 -5.24 -5.24 11.25
C GLU A 35 -5.30 -4.38 9.97
N ARG A 36 -5.37 -3.05 10.13
CA ARG A 36 -5.38 -2.11 9.00
C ARG A 36 -4.09 -2.22 8.20
N ARG A 37 -2.96 -2.35 8.88
CA ARG A 37 -1.65 -2.49 8.24
C ARG A 37 -1.53 -3.79 7.47
N SER A 38 -1.98 -4.93 8.00
CA SER A 38 -2.01 -6.21 7.27
C SER A 38 -2.94 -6.12 6.06
N LEU A 39 -4.10 -5.48 6.18
CA LEU A 39 -5.02 -5.28 5.05
C LEU A 39 -4.41 -4.43 3.93
N LEU A 40 -3.75 -3.31 4.26
CA LEU A 40 -3.20 -2.37 3.27
C LEU A 40 -1.89 -2.85 2.66
N VAL A 41 -0.98 -3.41 3.47
CA VAL A 41 0.34 -3.86 3.01
C VAL A 41 0.23 -5.25 2.38
N GLY A 42 -0.71 -6.07 2.84
CA GLY A 42 -0.85 -7.46 2.47
C GLY A 42 0.27 -8.32 3.06
N ASP A 43 -0.07 -9.55 3.43
CA ASP A 43 0.91 -10.50 3.98
C ASP A 43 1.86 -11.06 2.90
N ASP A 44 1.52 -10.90 1.61
CA ASP A 44 2.23 -11.49 0.46
C ASP A 44 3.30 -10.56 -0.18
N ARG A 45 3.66 -9.47 0.50
CA ARG A 45 4.58 -8.46 -0.04
C ARG A 45 5.93 -9.06 -0.46
N GLU A 46 6.45 -10.01 0.31
CA GLU A 46 7.75 -10.61 0.06
C GLU A 46 7.73 -11.57 -1.14
N ALA A 47 6.65 -12.34 -1.32
CA ALA A 47 6.49 -13.18 -2.50
C ALA A 47 6.27 -12.35 -3.78
N GLN A 48 5.57 -11.22 -3.68
CA GLN A 48 5.45 -10.27 -4.80
C GLN A 48 6.80 -9.71 -5.20
N LEU A 49 7.66 -9.38 -4.23
CA LEU A 49 9.02 -8.90 -4.50
C LEU A 49 9.85 -9.96 -5.24
N GLU A 50 9.81 -11.22 -4.81
CA GLU A 50 10.53 -12.31 -5.47
C GLU A 50 10.03 -12.57 -6.90
N LYS A 51 8.71 -12.52 -7.12
CA LYS A 51 8.13 -12.60 -8.47
C LYS A 51 8.64 -11.48 -9.38
N LEU A 52 8.76 -10.25 -8.86
CA LEU A 52 9.27 -9.11 -9.62
C LEU A 52 10.76 -9.24 -9.92
N LYS A 53 11.58 -9.68 -8.97
CA LYS A 53 13.00 -9.98 -9.20
C LYS A 53 13.19 -11.04 -10.27
N ALA A 54 12.45 -12.15 -10.19
CA ALA A 54 12.50 -13.21 -11.19
C ALA A 54 12.09 -12.71 -12.58
N LYS A 55 11.08 -11.84 -12.66
CA LYS A 55 10.67 -11.22 -13.92
C LYS A 55 11.73 -10.27 -14.46
N GLN A 56 12.37 -9.48 -13.61
CA GLN A 56 13.46 -8.59 -13.97
C GLN A 56 14.65 -9.37 -14.55
N GLU A 57 15.02 -10.48 -13.92
CA GLU A 57 16.14 -11.30 -14.37
C GLU A 57 15.88 -11.94 -15.73
N LYS A 58 14.68 -12.49 -15.94
CA LYS A 58 14.27 -13.01 -17.25
C LYS A 58 14.37 -11.94 -18.34
N LEU A 59 13.84 -10.75 -18.07
CA LEU A 59 13.90 -9.64 -19.03
C LEU A 59 15.33 -9.19 -19.35
N LYS A 60 16.26 -9.21 -18.38
CA LYS A 60 17.67 -8.91 -18.66
C LYS A 60 18.28 -9.93 -19.62
N ILE A 61 18.05 -11.22 -19.37
CA ILE A 61 18.54 -12.30 -20.22
C ILE A 61 17.96 -12.17 -21.63
N ASP A 62 16.65 -11.91 -21.75
CA ASP A 62 15.99 -11.71 -23.05
C ASP A 62 16.59 -10.54 -23.82
N VAL A 63 16.85 -9.40 -23.15
CA VAL A 63 17.50 -8.23 -23.77
C VAL A 63 18.93 -8.54 -24.21
N GLU A 64 19.71 -9.27 -23.41
CA GLU A 64 21.06 -9.68 -23.80
C GLU A 64 21.06 -10.62 -25.00
N ASN A 65 20.10 -11.54 -25.07
CA ASN A 65 19.95 -12.45 -26.20
C ASN A 65 19.57 -11.69 -27.47
N ILE A 66 18.60 -10.76 -27.39
CA ILE A 66 18.22 -9.90 -28.51
C ILE A 66 19.42 -9.06 -29.01
N LYS A 67 20.23 -8.52 -28.08
CA LYS A 67 21.45 -7.78 -28.46
C LYS A 67 22.48 -8.66 -29.17
N LYS A 68 22.61 -9.93 -28.78
CA LYS A 68 23.49 -10.89 -29.46
C LYS A 68 22.97 -11.31 -30.83
N GLU A 69 21.66 -11.37 -31.02
CA GLU A 69 21.04 -11.69 -32.32
C GLU A 69 21.12 -10.52 -33.32
N LEU A 70 21.23 -9.28 -32.83
CA LEU A 70 21.33 -8.05 -33.64
C LEU A 70 22.79 -7.63 -33.93
N SER A 71 23.78 -8.26 -33.31
CA SER A 71 25.22 -7.99 -33.51
C SER A 71 25.89 -9.05 -34.36
#